data_AF-A0A9D7QPM0-F1
#
_entry.id   AF-A0A9D7QPM0-F1
#
_cell.length_a   1.000
_cell.length_b   1.000
_cell.length_c   1.000
_cell.angle_alpha   90.00
_cell.angle_beta   90.00
_cell.angle_gamma   90.00
#
_symmetry.space_group_name_H-M   'P 1'
#
loop_
_entity.id
_entity.type
_entity.pdbx_description
1 polymer ?
#
loop_
_entity_poly.entity_id
_entity_poly.type
_entity_poly.pdbx_seq_one_letter_code
_entity_poly.pdbx_strand_id
1 'polypeptide(L)'
;MSRFAKLADKPKETAEPRAIASEAITSTVPPPSRVGRKAISGYFSPEMSLAMHTCARRGGISLQALMAEAFDDVLRKYGESPIGF
;
A
#
# COMPACT_ATOMS: atom_id res chain seq x y z
N MET A 1 40.93 -11.76 3.07
CA MET A 1 41.20 -10.31 2.95
C MET A 1 39.87 -9.57 2.83
N SER A 2 39.41 -8.97 3.93
CA SER A 2 38.05 -8.42 4.09
C SER A 2 37.80 -7.16 3.26
N ARG A 3 36.65 -7.11 2.57
CA ARG A 3 36.17 -6.00 1.74
C ARG A 3 35.61 -4.80 2.53
N PHE A 4 35.77 -4.78 3.85
CA PHE A 4 35.15 -3.79 4.73
C PHE A 4 36.08 -2.61 5.10
N ALA A 5 37.31 -2.58 4.60
CA ALA A 5 38.29 -1.54 4.94
C ALA A 5 38.18 -0.24 4.12
N LYS A 6 37.10 -0.03 3.35
CA LYS A 6 36.91 1.19 2.54
C LYS A 6 35.52 1.78 2.70
N LEU A 7 35.12 2.09 3.93
CA LEU A 7 33.88 2.85 4.20
C LEU A 7 34.06 4.05 5.13
N ALA A 8 35.27 4.60 5.22
CA ALA A 8 35.52 5.83 5.95
C ALA A 8 36.39 6.74 5.08
N ASP A 9 35.74 7.41 4.14
CA ASP A 9 35.89 8.84 3.84
C ASP A 9 35.16 9.14 2.53
N LYS A 10 34.01 9.78 2.63
CA LYS A 10 33.45 10.53 1.49
C LYS A 10 32.85 11.82 2.04
N PRO A 11 33.31 12.98 1.56
CA PRO A 11 32.84 14.27 2.05
C PRO A 11 31.33 14.42 1.83
N LYS A 12 30.68 15.04 2.83
CA LYS A 12 29.27 15.39 2.86
C LYS A 12 29.01 16.45 1.78
N GLU A 13 28.71 15.98 0.58
CA GLU A 13 28.17 16.78 -0.50
C GLU A 13 26.75 17.20 -0.10
N THR A 14 26.53 18.52 -0.04
CA THR A 14 25.22 19.14 0.20
C THR A 14 24.20 18.54 -0.76
N ALA A 15 23.32 17.68 -0.24
CA ALA A 15 22.16 17.21 -0.95
C ALA A 15 21.18 18.37 -1.07
N GLU A 16 21.26 19.12 -2.16
CA GLU A 16 20.10 19.82 -2.68
C GLU A 16 18.97 18.79 -2.87
N PRO A 17 17.70 19.11 -2.58
CA PRO A 17 16.62 18.20 -2.83
C PRO A 17 16.56 17.97 -4.33
N ARG A 18 17.13 16.86 -4.81
CA ARG A 18 16.89 16.35 -6.14
C ARG A 18 15.42 15.97 -6.14
N ALA A 19 14.60 16.90 -6.61
CA ALA A 19 13.22 16.65 -6.93
C ALA A 19 13.21 15.36 -7.74
N ILE A 20 12.64 14.32 -7.14
CA ILE A 20 12.27 13.11 -7.85
C ILE A 20 11.21 13.62 -8.79
N ALA A 21 11.63 14.03 -9.99
CA ALA A 21 10.71 14.22 -11.10
C ALA A 21 10.14 12.82 -11.29
N SER A 22 9.03 12.57 -10.61
CA SER A 22 8.14 11.48 -10.91
C SER A 22 7.72 11.79 -12.33
N GLU A 23 8.38 11.14 -13.29
CA GLU A 23 7.93 11.12 -14.67
C GLU A 23 6.50 10.62 -14.57
N ALA A 24 5.57 11.56 -14.64
CA ALA A 24 4.16 11.29 -14.79
C ALA A 24 4.03 10.68 -16.18
N ILE A 25 4.25 9.37 -16.24
CA ILE A 25 3.72 8.51 -17.27
C ILE A 25 2.20 8.64 -17.17
N THR A 26 1.69 9.64 -17.87
CA THR A 26 0.27 9.88 -18.15
C THR A 26 -0.21 8.74 -19.05
N SER A 27 -0.25 7.53 -18.50
CA SER A 27 -1.09 6.48 -19.03
C SER A 27 -2.52 6.88 -18.69
N THR A 28 -3.22 7.40 -19.69
CA THR A 28 -4.64 7.79 -19.61
C THR A 28 -5.56 6.61 -19.35
N VAL A 29 -5.04 5.38 -19.49
CA VAL A 29 -5.77 4.15 -19.23
C VAL A 29 -5.53 3.71 -17.79
N PRO A 30 -6.59 3.60 -16.95
CA PRO A 30 -6.44 3.09 -15.60
C PRO A 30 -5.91 1.65 -15.65
N PRO A 31 -5.03 1.26 -14.70
CA PRO A 31 -4.60 -0.13 -14.55
C PRO A 31 -5.80 -1.09 -14.55
N PRO A 32 -5.68 -2.32 -15.08
CA PRO A 32 -6.78 -3.28 -15.12
C PRO A 32 -7.49 -3.49 -13.78
N SER A 33 -6.75 -3.42 -12.66
CA SER A 33 -7.30 -3.53 -11.30
C SER A 33 -8.25 -2.39 -10.89
N ARG A 34 -8.24 -1.26 -11.60
CA ARG A 34 -9.04 -0.07 -11.33
C ARG A 34 -10.22 0.11 -12.30
N VAL A 35 -10.29 -0.67 -13.37
CA VAL A 35 -11.39 -0.58 -14.35
C VAL A 35 -12.69 -1.03 -13.67
N GLY A 36 -13.72 -0.17 -13.69
CA GLY A 36 -15.01 -0.45 -13.06
C GLY A 36 -15.00 -0.48 -11.52
N ARG A 37 -13.88 -0.12 -10.88
CA ARG A 37 -13.72 -0.11 -9.42
C ARG A 37 -13.61 1.32 -8.90
N LYS A 38 -14.13 1.54 -7.69
CA LYS A 38 -13.97 2.81 -6.96
C LYS A 38 -13.02 2.60 -5.79
N ALA A 39 -12.13 3.57 -5.56
CA ALA A 39 -11.26 3.56 -4.40
C ALA A 39 -12.09 3.87 -3.14
N ILE A 40 -11.88 3.09 -2.09
CA ILE A 40 -12.38 3.37 -0.73
C ILE A 40 -11.14 3.67 0.12
N SER A 41 -11.10 4.85 0.74
CA SER A 41 -9.94 5.32 1.50
C SER A 41 -10.35 6.03 2.78
N GLY A 42 -9.56 5.83 3.83
CA GLY A 42 -9.67 6.55 5.10
C GLY A 42 -8.30 6.66 5.77
N TYR A 43 -8.15 7.61 6.69
CA TYR A 43 -6.94 7.75 7.50
C TYR A 43 -7.05 6.85 8.74
N PHE A 44 -6.05 5.99 8.94
CA PHE A 44 -5.96 5.07 10.08
C PHE A 44 -4.63 5.25 10.78
N SER A 45 -4.53 4.78 12.03
CA SER A 45 -3.26 4.79 12.75
C SER A 45 -2.21 3.90 12.03
N PRO A 46 -0.91 4.23 12.14
CA PRO A 46 0.15 3.37 11.60
C PRO A 46 0.11 1.95 12.17
N GLU A 47 -0.23 1.82 13.45
CA GLU A 47 -0.36 0.53 14.14
C GLU A 47 -1.49 -0.33 13.54
N MET A 48 -2.65 0.27 13.27
CA MET A 48 -3.77 -0.43 12.64
C MET A 48 -3.40 -0.90 11.23
N SER A 49 -2.75 -0.04 10.44
CA SER A 49 -2.26 -0.39 9.10
C SER A 49 -1.32 -1.61 9.15
N LEU A 50 -0.35 -1.60 10.07
CA LEU A 50 0.58 -2.70 10.27
C LEU A 50 -0.15 -4.00 10.68
N ALA A 51 -1.09 -3.91 11.62
CA ALA A 51 -1.88 -5.05 12.08
C ALA A 51 -2.70 -5.68 10.94
N MET A 52 -3.40 -4.86 10.15
CA MET A 52 -4.20 -5.33 9.01
C MET A 52 -3.32 -5.99 7.94
N HIS A 53 -2.17 -5.39 7.60
CA HIS A 53 -1.24 -6.00 6.65
C HIS A 53 -0.66 -7.33 7.17
N THR A 54 -0.35 -7.41 8.46
CA THR A 54 0.17 -8.65 9.06
C THR A 54 -0.91 -9.73 9.09
N CYS A 55 -2.16 -9.37 9.39
CA CYS A 55 -3.30 -10.28 9.36
C CYS A 55 -3.50 -10.88 7.97
N ALA A 56 -3.57 -10.04 6.93
CA ALA A 56 -3.74 -10.49 5.55
C ALA A 56 -2.62 -11.45 5.12
N ARG A 57 -1.36 -11.13 5.46
CA ARG A 57 -0.20 -11.98 5.15
C ARG A 57 -0.27 -13.34 5.85
N ARG A 58 -0.68 -13.38 7.12
CA ARG A 58 -0.86 -14.64 7.86
C ARG A 58 -1.94 -15.52 7.24
N GLY A 59 -3.00 -14.92 6.71
CA GLY A 59 -4.07 -15.61 5.99
C GLY A 59 -3.73 -15.96 4.54
N GLY A 60 -2.59 -15.52 4.01
CA GLY A 60 -2.22 -15.75 2.61
C GLY A 60 -3.08 -15.00 1.60
N ILE A 61 -3.77 -13.93 2.01
CA ILE A 61 -4.65 -13.13 1.17
C ILE A 61 -4.14 -11.70 1.00
N SER A 62 -4.65 -10.99 0.00
CA SER A 62 -4.34 -9.57 -0.17
C SER A 62 -5.06 -8.73 0.89
N LEU A 63 -4.50 -7.55 1.21
CA LEU A 63 -5.19 -6.60 2.11
C LEU A 63 -6.57 -6.23 1.56
N GLN A 64 -6.70 -6.07 0.24
CA GLN A 64 -7.99 -5.77 -0.39
C GLN A 64 -9.01 -6.88 -0.16
N ALA A 65 -8.61 -8.16 -0.25
CA ALA A 65 -9.50 -9.28 0.03
C ALA A 65 -9.93 -9.31 1.51
N LEU A 66 -8.99 -9.09 2.44
CA LEU A 66 -9.32 -8.99 3.86
C LEU A 66 -10.30 -7.83 4.15
N MET A 67 -10.09 -6.68 3.52
CA MET A 67 -10.97 -5.52 3.67
C MET A 67 -12.35 -5.77 3.06
N ALA A 68 -12.43 -6.46 1.91
CA ALA A 68 -13.69 -6.83 1.29
C ALA A 68 -14.52 -7.75 2.20
N GLU A 69 -13.90 -8.76 2.82
CA GLU A 69 -14.54 -9.62 3.82
C GLU A 69 -15.08 -8.81 5.00
N ALA A 70 -14.25 -7.91 5.56
CA ALA A 70 -14.67 -7.05 6.66
C ALA A 70 -15.83 -6.12 6.27
N PHE A 71 -15.85 -5.59 5.05
CA PHE A 71 -16.95 -4.76 4.56
C PHE A 71 -18.24 -5.56 4.39
N ASP A 72 -18.16 -6.79 3.87
CA ASP A 72 -19.32 -7.67 3.77
C ASP A 72 -19.92 -7.99 5.14
N ASP A 73 -19.10 -8.21 6.15
CA ASP A 73 -19.56 -8.43 7.52
C ASP A 73 -20.26 -7.20 8.10
N VAL A 74 -19.75 -6.00 7.79
CA VAL A 74 -20.42 -4.74 8.14
C VAL A 74 -21.77 -4.61 7.43
N LEU A 75 -21.84 -4.91 6.13
CA LEU A 75 -23.10 -4.84 5.37
C LEU A 75 -24.13 -5.82 5.91
N ARG A 76 -23.74 -7.09 6.14
CA ARG A 76 -24.61 -8.11 6.74
C ARG A 76 -25.14 -7.67 8.10
N LYS A 77 -24.29 -7.05 8.93
CA LYS A 77 -24.69 -6.52 10.24
C LYS A 77 -25.82 -5.48 10.13
N TYR A 78 -25.88 -4.72 9.04
CA TYR A 78 -26.93 -3.73 8.79
C TYR A 78 -28.09 -4.25 7.93
N GLY A 79 -28.13 -5.56 7.61
CA GLY A 79 -29.17 -6.16 6.78
C GLY A 79 -29.00 -5.91 5.27
N GLU A 80 -27.84 -5.37 4.86
CA GLU A 80 -27.51 -5.14 3.47
C GLU A 80 -26.92 -6.40 2.83
N SER A 81 -27.07 -6.53 1.50
CA SER A 81 -26.46 -7.63 0.76
C SER A 81 -24.93 -7.43 0.64
N PRO A 82 -24.11 -8.47 0.86
CA PRO A 82 -22.66 -8.38 0.66
C PRO A 82 -22.32 -8.13 -0.82
N ILE A 83 -21.25 -7.37 -1.06
CA ILE A 83 -20.87 -6.86 -2.41
C ILE A 83 -19.35 -6.97 -2.64
N GLY A 84 -18.58 -7.42 -1.65
CA GLY A 84 -17.14 -7.53 -1.67
C GLY A 84 -16.64 -8.57 -2.67
N PHE A 85 -16.39 -8.13 -3.91
CA PHE A 85 -15.61 -8.84 -4.92
C PHE A 85 -14.57 -7.91 -5.55
#